data_AF-A0A7J6X4U7-F1
#
_entry.id   AF-A0A7J6X4U7-F1
#
_cell.length_a   1.000
_cell.length_b   1.000
_cell.length_c   1.000
_cell.angle_alpha   90.00
_cell.angle_beta   90.00
_cell.angle_gamma   90.00
#
_symmetry.space_group_name_H-M   'P 1'
#
loop_
_entity.id
_entity.type
_entity.pdbx_description
1 polymer ?
#
loop_
_entity_poly.entity_id
_entity_poly.type
_entity_poly.pdbx_seq_one_letter_code
_entity_poly.pdbx_strand_id
1 'polypeptide(L)'
;MSRNKVISADKLVHMKREFGFPDDFLCSLVPKYQEYFRLVGCPGEEKSFLELVSWNEEFAKSVIELRAEEESELTSIRVRPSFNWKLPPGFFL
;
A
#
# COMPACT_ATOMS: atom_id res chain seq x y z
N MET A 1 13.43 -5.06 -6.29
CA MET A 1 13.23 -3.64 -5.90
C MET A 1 14.02 -2.74 -6.84
N SER A 2 13.52 -1.53 -7.14
CA SER A 2 14.21 -0.58 -8.02
C SER A 2 15.54 -0.12 -7.41
N ARG A 3 16.55 0.12 -8.26
CA ARG A 3 17.94 0.41 -7.84
C ARG A 3 18.06 1.65 -6.93
N ASN A 4 17.20 2.64 -7.16
CA ASN A 4 17.24 3.92 -6.44
C ASN A 4 16.07 4.11 -5.47
N LYS A 5 15.13 3.15 -5.36
CA LYS A 5 13.96 3.22 -4.46
C LYS A 5 13.16 4.55 -4.51
N VAL A 6 13.19 5.24 -5.65
CA VAL A 6 12.49 6.53 -5.86
C VAL A 6 11.46 6.44 -6.97
N ILE A 7 10.38 7.21 -6.83
CA ILE A 7 9.34 7.41 -7.84
C ILE A 7 8.99 8.91 -7.94
N SER A 8 8.60 9.39 -9.13
CA SER A 8 8.16 10.78 -9.30
C SER A 8 6.86 11.02 -8.54
N ALA A 9 6.83 12.06 -7.72
CA ALA A 9 5.67 12.44 -6.93
C ALA A 9 4.51 12.88 -7.84
N ASP A 10 4.77 13.66 -8.90
CA ASP A 10 3.77 14.07 -9.89
C ASP A 10 3.07 12.88 -10.55
N LYS A 11 3.84 11.87 -10.98
CA LYS A 11 3.26 10.64 -11.54
C LYS A 11 2.38 9.91 -10.53
N LEU A 12 2.79 9.89 -9.26
CA LEU A 12 2.01 9.27 -8.18
C LEU A 12 0.71 10.05 -7.92
N VAL A 13 0.75 11.38 -7.97
CA VAL A 13 -0.43 12.26 -7.85
C VAL A 13 -1.42 11.99 -8.98
N HIS A 14 -0.97 11.77 -10.21
CA HIS A 14 -1.86 11.41 -11.32
C HIS A 14 -2.55 10.05 -11.12
N MET A 15 -1.89 9.11 -10.44
CA MET A 15 -2.43 7.77 -10.17
C MET A 15 -3.10 7.63 -8.80
N LYS A 16 -3.18 8.70 -8.01
CA LYS A 16 -3.62 8.63 -6.60
C LYS A 16 -5.01 8.01 -6.42
N ARG A 17 -5.90 8.22 -7.39
CA ARG A 17 -7.26 7.66 -7.39
C ARG A 17 -7.25 6.14 -7.46
N GLU A 18 -6.36 5.56 -8.27
CA GLU A 18 -6.26 4.10 -8.45
C GLU A 18 -5.76 3.41 -7.17
N PHE A 19 -4.94 4.11 -6.38
CA PHE A 19 -4.43 3.64 -5.10
C PHE A 19 -5.31 4.04 -3.90
N GLY A 20 -6.37 4.82 -4.11
CA GLY A 20 -7.22 5.32 -3.03
C GLY A 20 -6.52 6.30 -2.09
N PHE A 21 -5.47 7.01 -2.56
CA PHE A 21 -4.77 7.99 -1.74
C PHE A 21 -5.58 9.29 -1.58
N PRO A 22 -5.50 9.94 -0.40
CA PRO A 22 -6.02 11.29 -0.20
C PRO A 22 -5.42 12.31 -1.17
N ASP A 23 -6.12 13.43 -1.40
CA ASP A 23 -5.63 14.47 -2.30
C ASP A 23 -4.32 15.11 -1.84
N ASP A 24 -4.11 15.16 -0.53
CA ASP A 24 -3.01 15.79 0.18
C ASP A 24 -1.99 14.77 0.71
N PHE A 25 -1.99 13.51 0.22
CA PHE A 25 -1.19 12.42 0.80
C PHE A 25 0.32 12.74 0.92
N LEU A 26 0.88 13.55 0.02
CA LEU A 26 2.29 13.98 0.12
C LEU A 26 2.56 14.87 1.35
N CYS A 27 1.55 15.60 1.81
CA CYS A 27 1.63 16.50 2.96
C CYS A 27 1.04 15.86 4.23
N SER A 28 0.16 14.87 4.13
CA SER A 28 -0.46 14.21 5.28
C SER A 28 0.14 12.84 5.59
N LEU A 29 0.29 11.98 4.59
CA LEU A 29 0.79 10.60 4.76
C LEU A 29 2.31 10.56 4.92
N VAL A 30 3.05 11.26 4.05
CA VAL A 30 4.52 11.20 4.06
C VAL A 30 5.12 11.72 5.37
N PRO A 31 4.69 12.86 5.96
CA PRO A 31 5.23 13.31 7.23
C PRO A 31 4.83 12.43 8.42
N LYS A 32 3.74 11.66 8.30
CA LYS A 32 3.30 10.72 9.34
C LYS A 32 4.14 9.44 9.36
N TYR A 33 4.76 9.09 8.24
CA TYR A 33 5.47 7.83 8.02
C TYR A 33 6.87 8.07 7.46
N GLN A 34 7.63 8.97 8.09
CA GLN A 34 8.96 9.41 7.64
C GLN A 34 10.02 8.30 7.69
N GLU A 35 9.81 7.29 8.51
CA GLU A 35 10.64 6.10 8.61
C GLU A 35 10.57 5.24 7.33
N TYR A 36 9.45 5.32 6.60
CA TYR A 36 9.22 4.58 5.37
C TYR A 36 9.39 5.45 4.14
N PHE A 37 8.91 6.69 4.17
CA PHE A 37 8.85 7.56 3.02
C PHE A 37 9.53 8.90 3.27
N ARG A 38 10.31 9.35 2.29
CA ARG A 38 10.93 10.67 2.29
C ARG A 38 10.63 11.39 0.98
N LEU A 39 10.18 12.63 1.07
CA LEU A 39 10.06 13.48 -0.11
C LEU A 39 11.44 14.07 -0.41
N VAL A 40 11.91 13.90 -1.65
CA VAL A 40 13.21 14.37 -2.14
C VAL A 40 12.97 15.32 -3.30
N GLY A 41 13.63 16.48 -3.27
CA GLY A 41 13.43 17.57 -4.22
C GLY A 41 13.03 18.86 -3.51
N CYS A 42 13.23 20.00 -4.16
CA CYS A 42 12.88 21.30 -3.59
C CYS A 42 11.37 21.56 -3.72
N PRO A 43 10.69 22.01 -2.64
CA PRO A 43 9.33 22.52 -2.76
C PRO A 43 9.30 23.69 -3.74
N GLY A 44 8.60 23.53 -4.87
CA GLY A 44 8.50 24.55 -5.93
C GLY A 44 9.32 24.26 -7.19
N GLU A 45 10.14 23.21 -7.22
CA GLU A 45 10.73 22.71 -8.47
C GLU A 45 9.85 21.63 -9.12
N GLU A 46 9.90 21.58 -10.46
CA GLU A 46 9.09 20.70 -11.33
C GLU A 46 9.33 19.18 -11.11
N LYS A 47 10.26 18.79 -10.23
CA LYS A 47 10.71 17.39 -10.07
C LYS A 47 10.79 16.99 -8.60
N SER A 48 9.64 16.77 -7.99
CA SER A 48 9.55 16.14 -6.67
C SER A 48 9.54 14.61 -6.80
N PHE A 49 10.23 13.92 -5.89
CA PHE A 49 10.33 12.47 -5.85
C PHE A 49 9.95 11.93 -4.48
N LEU A 50 9.27 10.80 -4.45
CA LEU A 50 9.04 10.02 -3.25
C LEU A 50 10.08 8.91 -3.18
N GLU A 51 10.89 8.92 -2.13
CA GLU A 51 11.86 7.88 -1.82
C GLU A 51 11.30 6.93 -0.76
N LEU A 52 11.51 5.63 -0.99
CA LEU A 52 11.29 4.59 0.00
C LEU A 52 12.58 4.41 0.83
N VAL A 53 12.57 4.95 2.04
CA VAL A 53 13.68 4.94 3.00
C VAL A 53 13.88 3.53 3.55
N SER A 54 12.81 2.98 4.13
CA SER A 54 12.78 1.64 4.70
C SER A 54 11.58 0.88 4.18
N TRP A 55 11.73 -0.44 4.04
CA TRP A 55 10.66 -1.33 3.66
C TRP A 55 10.36 -2.27 4.83
N ASN A 56 9.13 -2.23 5.34
CA ASN A 56 8.66 -3.24 6.28
C ASN A 56 8.11 -4.44 5.49
N GLU A 57 8.69 -5.62 5.68
CA GLU A 57 8.26 -6.86 5.01
C GLU A 57 6.83 -7.26 5.39
N GLU A 58 6.33 -6.83 6.55
CA GLU A 58 4.95 -7.06 6.97
C GLU A 58 3.94 -6.41 6.02
N PHE A 59 4.32 -5.33 5.32
CA PHE A 59 3.47 -4.66 4.33
C PHE A 59 3.41 -5.40 2.98
N ALA A 60 4.28 -6.39 2.77
CA ALA A 60 4.29 -7.17 1.52
C ALA A 60 3.13 -8.16 1.43
N LYS A 61 2.54 -8.56 2.57
CA LYS A 61 1.40 -9.47 2.63
C LYS A 61 0.13 -8.69 2.96
N SER A 62 -0.93 -8.90 2.19
CA SER A 62 -2.23 -8.31 2.50
C SER A 62 -2.82 -8.94 3.76
N VAL A 63 -3.72 -8.21 4.43
CA VAL A 63 -4.47 -8.72 5.60
C VAL A 63 -5.23 -10.01 5.27
N ILE A 64 -5.65 -10.19 4.02
CA ILE A 64 -6.42 -11.34 3.57
C ILE A 64 -5.52 -12.57 3.38
N GLU A 65 -4.30 -12.36 2.88
CA GLU A 65 -3.29 -13.41 2.78
C GLU A 65 -2.83 -13.85 4.16
N LEU A 66 -2.55 -12.90 5.07
CA LEU A 66 -2.16 -13.19 6.45
C LEU A 66 -3.22 -14.05 7.16
N ARG A 67 -4.50 -13.69 7.03
CA ARG A 67 -5.60 -14.48 7.61
C ARG A 67 -5.65 -15.90 7.04
N ALA A 68 -5.53 -16.05 5.73
CA ALA A 68 -5.60 -17.37 5.10
C ALA A 68 -4.39 -18.24 5.49
N GLU A 69 -3.21 -17.65 5.67
CA GLU A 69 -2.03 -18.34 6.19
C GLU A 69 -2.26 -18.80 7.63
N GLU A 70 -2.78 -17.92 8.50
CA GLU A 70 -3.16 -18.26 9.88
C GLU A 70 -4.15 -19.42 9.97
N GLU A 71 -5.22 -19.40 9.16
CA GLU A 71 -6.20 -20.48 9.10
C GLU A 71 -5.60 -21.79 8.55
N SER A 72 -4.64 -21.69 7.63
CA SER A 72 -3.96 -22.86 7.07
C SER A 72 -3.09 -23.55 8.12
N GLU A 73 -2.37 -22.79 8.93
CA GLU A 73 -1.55 -23.30 10.03
C GLU A 73 -2.42 -23.99 11.09
N LEU A 74 -3.58 -23.41 11.43
CA LEU A 74 -4.49 -23.97 12.44
C LEU A 74 -5.19 -25.25 11.98
N THR A 75 -5.55 -25.34 10.70
CA THR A 75 -6.34 -26.46 10.15
C THR A 75 -5.48 -27.54 9.49
N SER A 76 -4.20 -27.27 9.24
CA SER A 76 -3.31 -28.08 8.38
C SER A 76 -3.85 -28.29 6.96
N ILE A 77 -4.77 -27.44 6.50
CA ILE A 77 -5.36 -27.45 5.16
C ILE A 77 -5.03 -26.13 4.49
N ARG A 78 -4.57 -26.16 3.24
CA ARG A 78 -4.26 -24.93 2.49
C ARG A 78 -5.54 -24.14 2.20
N VAL A 79 -5.71 -23.02 2.91
CA VAL A 79 -6.79 -22.05 2.70
C VAL A 79 -6.42 -21.07 1.59
N ARG A 80 -7.38 -20.71 0.75
CA ARG A 80 -7.19 -19.65 -0.26
C ARG A 80 -7.54 -18.28 0.33
N PRO A 81 -6.72 -17.23 0.13
CA PRO A 81 -7.07 -15.87 0.49
C PRO A 81 -8.42 -15.47 -0.13
N SER A 82 -9.36 -15.03 0.71
CA SER A 82 -10.69 -14.63 0.28
C SER A 82 -11.24 -13.44 1.07
N PHE A 83 -12.02 -12.60 0.42
CA PHE A 83 -12.70 -11.48 1.08
C PHE A 83 -13.89 -12.01 1.88
N ASN A 84 -14.06 -11.51 3.10
CA ASN A 84 -15.28 -11.72 3.87
C ASN A 84 -16.37 -10.82 3.31
N TRP A 85 -17.17 -11.35 2.39
CA TRP A 85 -18.36 -10.67 1.89
C TRP A 85 -19.57 -11.08 2.74
N LYS A 86 -20.38 -10.10 3.14
CA LYS A 86 -21.74 -10.33 3.65
C LYS A 86 -22.69 -9.78 2.60
N LEU A 87 -23.10 -10.63 1.68
CA LEU A 87 -24.06 -10.23 0.66
C LEU A 87 -25.46 -10.14 1.30
N PRO A 88 -26.31 -9.22 0.83
CA PRO A 88 -27.71 -9.20 1.21
C PRO A 88 -28.40 -10.52 0.84
N PRO A 89 -29.48 -10.90 1.54
CA PRO A 89 -30.29 -12.05 1.15
C PRO A 89 -30.69 -11.98 -0.33
N GLY A 90 -30.49 -13.08 -1.06
CA GLY A 90 -30.85 -13.18 -2.49
C GLY A 90 -29.70 -13.00 -3.48
N PHE A 91 -28.48 -12.69 -3.02
CA PHE A 91 -27.27 -12.69 -3.86
C PHE A 91 -26.38 -13.90 -3.54
N PHE A 92 -25.84 -14.55 -4.57
CA PHE A 92 -24.94 -15.71 -4.47
C PHE A 92 -23.68 -15.45 -5.32
N LEU A 93 -22.52 -15.93 -4.86
CA LEU A 93 -21.26 -15.93 -5.60
C LEU A 93 -21.01 -17.28 -6.28
#